data_AF-A0A518ICT9-F1
#
_entry.id   AF-A0A518ICT9-F1
#
_cell.length_a   1.000
_cell.length_b   1.000
_cell.length_c   1.000
_cell.angle_alpha   90.00
_cell.angle_beta   90.00
_cell.angle_gamma   90.00
#
_symmetry.space_group_name_H-M   'P 1'
#
loop_
_entity.id
_entity.type
_entity.pdbx_description
1 polymer ?
#
loop_
_entity_poly.entity_id
_entity_poly.type
_entity_poly.pdbx_seq_one_letter_code
_entity_poly.pdbx_strand_id
1 'polypeptide(L)'
;MSLIPATHTTETLTRRFAEPVINSVLDVFKYFVGTTVELVKVVEVHEAPRYEKSSAIEVNGPGKGIVVVNLPRDLVSKAVSLLIDESLADDEHVLTDFSCELSNMIAGQAKKAVDHMGFLLGHPSVIETEQIDTLYPPEAGSQCGIFNTGIGPIIVYFGFVGQLGDIIDYDQEDADKKRVMIIDPDEMNRALFEGLLHERYTVESAATVEEAFMDAAIHVPDLILLDIDGSEGSHAEAVKYIKESPFVCNVEVLVMTSNRSTTSIIQAFNHGASDYILKTDFTKQILVGKIERALGRTPVVKEAVTSAK
;
A
#
# COMPACT_ATOMS: atom_id res chain seq x y z
N MET A 1 -7.42 -3.58 -31.92
CA MET A 1 -8.30 -3.99 -30.82
C MET A 1 -7.87 -5.39 -30.41
N SER A 2 -6.81 -5.48 -29.61
CA SER A 2 -6.21 -6.75 -29.20
C SER A 2 -6.93 -7.21 -27.93
N LEU A 3 -7.62 -8.34 -27.99
CA LEU A 3 -8.20 -8.98 -26.81
C LEU A 3 -7.06 -9.43 -25.90
N ILE A 4 -6.94 -8.79 -24.74
CA ILE A 4 -6.07 -9.29 -23.66
C ILE A 4 -6.67 -10.63 -23.20
N PRO A 5 -5.90 -11.72 -23.12
CA PRO A 5 -6.42 -13.01 -22.67
C PRO A 5 -7.04 -12.90 -21.27
N ALA A 6 -8.21 -13.50 -21.05
CA ALA A 6 -8.95 -13.46 -19.78
C ALA A 6 -8.10 -13.85 -18.54
N THR A 7 -7.04 -14.65 -18.74
CA THR A 7 -6.11 -15.09 -17.70
C THR A 7 -5.21 -13.96 -17.17
N HIS A 8 -4.75 -13.03 -18.03
CA HIS A 8 -3.93 -11.89 -17.61
C HIS A 8 -4.71 -10.86 -16.78
N THR A 9 -6.01 -10.78 -17.03
CA THR A 9 -6.95 -9.88 -16.38
C THR A 9 -7.22 -10.29 -14.93
N THR A 10 -7.42 -11.59 -14.70
CA THR A 10 -7.66 -12.14 -13.35
C THR A 10 -6.42 -12.08 -12.47
N GLU A 11 -5.22 -12.39 -13.01
CA GLU A 11 -3.96 -12.30 -12.23
C GLU A 11 -3.65 -10.87 -11.78
N THR A 12 -3.89 -9.88 -12.64
CA THR A 12 -3.64 -8.47 -12.32
C THR A 12 -4.63 -7.95 -11.27
N LEU A 13 -5.91 -8.33 -11.38
CA LEU A 13 -6.95 -8.00 -10.41
C LEU A 13 -6.66 -8.64 -9.04
N THR A 14 -6.31 -9.93 -9.05
CA THR A 14 -5.96 -10.67 -7.83
C THR A 14 -4.77 -10.03 -7.14
N ARG A 15 -3.70 -9.68 -7.86
CA ARG A 15 -2.54 -9.02 -7.23
C ARG A 15 -2.90 -7.65 -6.64
N ARG A 16 -3.62 -6.83 -7.40
CA ARG A 16 -3.98 -5.46 -7.01
C ARG A 16 -4.90 -5.41 -5.78
N PHE A 17 -5.82 -6.36 -5.65
CA PHE A 17 -6.68 -6.47 -4.48
C PHE A 17 -6.03 -7.24 -3.33
N ALA A 18 -5.34 -8.35 -3.61
CA ALA A 18 -4.81 -9.23 -2.58
C ALA A 18 -3.73 -8.54 -1.76
N GLU A 19 -2.88 -7.71 -2.36
CA GLU A 19 -1.77 -7.06 -1.65
C GLU A 19 -2.22 -6.15 -0.49
N PRO A 20 -3.14 -5.18 -0.68
CA PRO A 20 -3.68 -4.39 0.44
C PRO A 20 -4.35 -5.23 1.54
N VAL A 21 -5.06 -6.30 1.16
CA VAL A 21 -5.73 -7.18 2.12
C VAL A 21 -4.75 -8.07 2.86
N ILE A 22 -3.73 -8.61 2.18
CA ILE A 22 -2.61 -9.31 2.80
C ILE A 22 -1.99 -8.42 3.86
N ASN A 23 -1.58 -7.20 3.47
CA ASN A 23 -0.92 -6.27 4.38
C ASN A 23 -1.79 -5.96 5.60
N SER A 24 -3.10 -5.80 5.41
CA SER A 24 -4.05 -5.62 6.52
C SER A 24 -4.08 -6.80 7.49
N VAL A 25 -3.98 -8.04 7.00
CA VAL A 25 -3.84 -9.23 7.85
C VAL A 25 -2.50 -9.19 8.58
N LEU A 26 -1.38 -8.94 7.88
CA LEU A 26 -0.05 -8.94 8.49
C LEU A 26 0.09 -7.86 9.56
N ASP A 27 -0.46 -6.67 9.33
CA ASP A 27 -0.44 -5.53 10.25
C ASP A 27 -1.19 -5.82 11.55
N VAL A 28 -2.28 -6.59 11.50
CA VAL A 28 -2.97 -7.06 12.70
C VAL A 28 -2.02 -7.91 13.56
N PHE A 29 -1.32 -8.87 12.97
CA PHE A 29 -0.38 -9.72 13.72
C PHE A 29 0.86 -8.95 14.21
N LYS A 30 1.30 -7.98 13.41
CA LYS A 30 2.47 -7.15 13.73
C LYS A 30 2.19 -6.18 14.87
N TYR A 31 1.11 -5.40 14.77
CA TYR A 31 0.86 -4.28 15.69
C TYR A 31 -0.07 -4.61 16.84
N PHE A 32 -1.08 -5.48 16.64
CA PHE A 32 -1.99 -5.85 17.72
C PHE A 32 -1.47 -7.06 18.51
N VAL A 33 -1.04 -8.12 17.82
CA VAL A 33 -0.48 -9.30 18.51
C VAL A 33 0.98 -9.07 18.93
N GLY A 34 1.69 -8.14 18.29
CA GLY A 34 3.07 -7.79 18.66
C GLY A 34 4.10 -8.82 18.16
N THR A 35 3.82 -9.47 17.03
CA THR A 35 4.63 -10.58 16.52
C THR A 35 5.34 -10.26 15.21
N THR A 36 6.43 -10.98 14.89
CA THR A 36 7.11 -10.86 13.60
C THR A 36 6.32 -11.56 12.52
N VAL A 37 6.17 -10.97 11.34
CA VAL A 37 5.45 -11.60 10.23
C VAL A 37 6.35 -11.66 9.00
N GLU A 38 6.59 -12.88 8.49
CA GLU A 38 7.47 -13.12 7.35
C GLU A 38 6.78 -14.02 6.33
N LEU A 39 6.85 -13.65 5.04
CA LEU A 39 6.38 -14.51 3.95
C LEU A 39 7.34 -15.70 3.79
N VAL A 40 6.79 -16.91 3.92
CA VAL A 40 7.52 -18.16 3.73
C VAL A 40 7.54 -18.55 2.25
N LYS A 41 6.35 -18.59 1.63
CA LYS A 41 6.18 -18.92 0.20
C LYS A 41 4.77 -18.60 -0.28
N VAL A 42 4.63 -18.47 -1.59
CA VAL A 42 3.34 -18.46 -2.30
C VAL A 42 3.16 -19.81 -2.96
N VAL A 43 1.98 -20.42 -2.79
CA VAL A 43 1.61 -21.71 -3.38
C VAL A 43 0.20 -21.65 -3.96
N GLU A 44 -0.12 -22.63 -4.80
CA GLU A 44 -1.50 -22.88 -5.23
C GLU A 44 -2.33 -23.35 -4.02
N VAL A 45 -3.61 -22.96 -3.95
CA VAL A 45 -4.45 -23.24 -2.76
C VAL A 45 -4.53 -24.74 -2.45
N HIS A 46 -4.53 -25.60 -3.47
CA HIS A 46 -4.59 -27.05 -3.28
C HIS A 46 -3.33 -27.64 -2.61
N GLU A 47 -2.20 -26.94 -2.67
CA GLU A 47 -0.92 -27.33 -2.05
C GLU A 47 -0.74 -26.74 -0.64
N ALA A 48 -1.67 -25.89 -0.20
CA ALA A 48 -1.59 -25.21 1.08
C ALA A 48 -1.95 -26.15 2.26
N PRO A 49 -1.29 -25.99 3.42
CA PRO A 49 -1.71 -26.65 4.66
C PRO A 49 -3.16 -26.32 5.02
N ARG A 50 -3.93 -27.32 5.47
CA ARG A 50 -5.33 -27.14 5.85
C ARG A 50 -5.47 -26.98 7.36
N TYR A 51 -6.43 -26.13 7.74
CA TYR A 51 -6.77 -25.86 9.13
C TYR A 51 -8.28 -25.78 9.27
N GLU A 52 -8.78 -26.20 10.43
CA GLU A 52 -10.21 -26.31 10.70
C GLU A 52 -10.91 -24.94 10.76
N LYS A 53 -10.35 -23.98 11.51
CA LYS A 53 -10.93 -22.63 11.67
C LYS A 53 -10.30 -21.62 10.72
N SER A 54 -11.15 -20.85 10.05
CA SER A 54 -10.73 -19.75 9.17
C SER A 54 -11.68 -18.56 9.26
N SER A 55 -11.17 -17.36 9.04
CA SER A 55 -11.95 -16.15 8.78
C SER A 55 -12.22 -16.03 7.30
N ALA A 56 -13.48 -15.91 6.91
CA ALA A 56 -13.89 -15.73 5.52
C ALA A 56 -14.55 -14.36 5.34
N ILE A 57 -14.09 -13.62 4.33
CA ILE A 57 -14.56 -12.28 4.01
C ILE A 57 -14.94 -12.27 2.53
N GLU A 58 -16.23 -12.16 2.25
CA GLU A 58 -16.71 -11.99 0.88
C GLU A 58 -16.27 -10.64 0.33
N VAL A 59 -15.91 -10.63 -0.95
CA VAL A 59 -15.50 -9.41 -1.64
C VAL A 59 -16.38 -9.25 -2.88
N ASN A 60 -16.98 -8.07 -3.01
CA ASN A 60 -17.83 -7.70 -4.14
C ASN A 60 -17.35 -6.38 -4.76
N GLY A 61 -17.88 -6.03 -5.94
CA GLY A 61 -17.56 -4.79 -6.66
C GLY A 61 -16.95 -5.10 -8.04
N PRO A 62 -15.79 -4.50 -8.41
CA PRO A 62 -15.04 -4.74 -9.65
C PRO A 62 -14.80 -6.22 -10.01
N GLY A 63 -14.79 -7.08 -9.00
CA GLY A 63 -14.80 -8.53 -9.13
C GLY A 63 -15.54 -9.15 -7.95
N LYS A 64 -15.88 -10.43 -8.07
CA LYS A 64 -16.46 -11.22 -6.99
C LYS A 64 -15.44 -12.25 -6.52
N GLY A 65 -15.23 -12.31 -5.22
CA GLY A 65 -14.27 -13.25 -4.65
C GLY A 65 -14.48 -13.43 -3.16
N ILE A 66 -13.52 -14.13 -2.56
CA ILE A 66 -13.46 -14.34 -1.13
C ILE A 66 -12.00 -14.27 -0.69
N VAL A 67 -11.79 -13.65 0.46
CA VAL A 67 -10.53 -13.71 1.18
C VAL A 67 -10.73 -14.65 2.34
N VAL A 68 -9.83 -15.61 2.48
CA VAL A 68 -9.85 -16.52 3.62
C VAL A 68 -8.54 -16.42 4.37
N VAL A 69 -8.61 -16.33 5.68
CA VAL A 69 -7.46 -16.28 6.58
C VAL A 69 -7.58 -17.47 7.52
N ASN A 70 -6.67 -18.43 7.47
CA ASN A 70 -6.72 -19.50 8.47
C ASN A 70 -6.39 -18.93 9.87
N LEU A 71 -7.02 -19.50 10.88
CA LEU A 71 -6.75 -19.18 12.27
C LEU A 71 -6.54 -20.50 13.03
N PRO A 72 -5.35 -21.12 12.90
CA PRO A 72 -5.06 -22.39 13.58
C PRO A 72 -5.26 -22.26 15.09
N ARG A 73 -5.84 -23.27 15.73
CA ARG A 73 -6.06 -23.28 17.18
C ARG A 73 -4.79 -22.93 17.95
N ASP A 74 -3.65 -23.51 17.58
CA ASP A 74 -2.37 -23.26 18.26
C ASP A 74 -1.89 -21.81 18.13
N LEU A 75 -2.13 -21.17 16.98
CA LEU A 75 -1.81 -19.76 16.77
C LEU A 75 -2.72 -18.88 17.61
N VAL A 76 -4.02 -19.16 17.65
CA VAL A 76 -5.01 -18.43 18.45
C VAL A 76 -4.76 -18.61 19.94
N SER A 77 -4.51 -19.83 20.39
CA SER A 77 -4.16 -20.17 21.77
C SER A 77 -2.95 -19.39 22.26
N LYS A 78 -1.87 -19.36 21.47
CA LYS A 78 -0.68 -18.55 21.80
C LYS A 78 -0.97 -17.05 21.80
N ALA A 79 -1.77 -16.56 20.86
CA ALA A 79 -2.16 -15.15 20.85
C ALA A 79 -2.98 -14.77 22.10
N VAL A 80 -3.91 -15.63 22.54
CA VAL A 80 -4.67 -15.46 23.79
C VAL A 80 -3.74 -15.50 25.01
N SER A 81 -2.77 -16.43 25.04
CA SER A 81 -1.78 -16.49 26.11
C SER A 81 -0.91 -15.23 26.18
N LEU A 82 -0.61 -14.59 25.05
CA LEU A 82 0.21 -13.38 24.99
C LEU A 82 -0.57 -12.11 25.36
N LEU A 83 -1.84 -12.02 24.94
CA LEU A 83 -2.61 -10.77 25.03
C LEU A 83 -3.62 -10.74 26.18
N ILE A 84 -4.09 -11.89 26.64
CA ILE A 84 -5.15 -12.01 27.65
C ILE A 84 -4.61 -12.68 28.90
N ASP A 85 -4.48 -14.01 28.89
CA ASP A 85 -4.00 -14.81 30.01
C ASP A 85 -3.68 -16.24 29.54
N GLU A 86 -2.56 -16.80 30.00
CA GLU A 86 -2.14 -18.18 29.69
C GLU A 86 -3.15 -19.23 30.16
N SER A 87 -3.83 -18.99 31.29
CA SER A 87 -4.85 -19.91 31.82
C SER A 87 -6.11 -20.02 30.95
N LEU A 88 -6.33 -19.06 30.05
CA LEU A 88 -7.47 -19.04 29.11
C LEU A 88 -7.10 -19.59 27.73
N ALA A 89 -5.83 -19.93 27.49
CA ALA A 89 -5.32 -20.35 26.18
C ALA A 89 -5.88 -21.70 25.69
N ASP A 90 -6.55 -22.46 26.56
CA ASP A 90 -7.22 -23.71 26.23
C ASP A 90 -8.76 -23.66 26.29
N ASP A 91 -9.35 -22.52 26.66
CA ASP A 91 -10.80 -22.36 26.74
C ASP A 91 -11.40 -22.10 25.35
N GLU A 92 -12.15 -23.06 24.81
CA GLU A 92 -12.71 -22.95 23.45
C GLU A 92 -13.70 -21.80 23.26
N HIS A 93 -14.39 -21.35 24.31
CA HIS A 93 -15.25 -20.17 24.20
C HIS A 93 -14.40 -18.93 24.02
N VAL A 94 -13.33 -18.79 24.80
CA VAL A 94 -12.38 -17.67 24.68
C VAL A 94 -11.67 -17.68 23.32
N LEU A 95 -11.20 -18.86 22.86
CA LEU A 95 -10.53 -18.98 21.57
C LEU A 95 -11.44 -18.61 20.40
N THR A 96 -12.73 -18.98 20.49
CA THR A 96 -13.72 -18.66 19.46
C THR A 96 -14.06 -17.17 19.45
N ASP A 97 -14.31 -16.57 20.61
CA ASP A 97 -14.57 -15.13 20.72
C ASP A 97 -13.38 -14.31 20.23
N PHE A 98 -12.17 -14.68 20.62
CA PHE A 98 -10.95 -14.03 20.15
C PHE A 98 -10.76 -14.17 18.63
N SER A 99 -11.08 -15.34 18.06
CA SER A 99 -11.04 -15.54 16.59
C SER A 99 -12.03 -14.63 15.87
N CYS A 100 -13.23 -14.42 16.43
CA CYS A 100 -14.23 -13.50 15.90
C CYS A 100 -13.74 -12.04 15.96
N GLU A 101 -13.14 -11.61 17.07
CA GLU A 101 -12.61 -10.25 17.22
C GLU A 101 -11.40 -9.99 16.30
N LEU A 102 -10.49 -10.95 16.19
CA LEU A 102 -9.40 -10.89 15.19
C LEU A 102 -9.96 -10.76 13.77
N SER A 103 -10.98 -11.55 13.44
CA SER A 103 -11.65 -11.51 12.13
C SER A 103 -12.27 -10.14 11.85
N ASN A 104 -12.94 -9.55 12.84
CA ASN A 104 -13.51 -8.21 12.75
C ASN A 104 -12.44 -7.14 12.51
N MET A 105 -11.33 -7.22 13.23
CA MET A 105 -10.23 -6.27 13.07
C MET A 105 -9.55 -6.39 11.71
N ILE A 106 -9.29 -7.62 11.25
CA ILE A 106 -8.74 -7.89 9.91
C ILE A 106 -9.67 -7.31 8.83
N ALA A 107 -10.97 -7.60 8.91
CA ALA A 107 -11.94 -7.09 7.94
C ALA A 107 -12.05 -5.55 7.98
N GLY A 108 -11.98 -4.95 9.17
CA GLY A 108 -11.99 -3.49 9.34
C GLY A 108 -10.78 -2.81 8.72
N GLN A 109 -9.58 -3.36 8.94
CA GLN A 109 -8.33 -2.89 8.31
C GLN A 109 -8.39 -3.07 6.78
N ALA A 110 -8.73 -4.27 6.33
CA ALA A 110 -8.83 -4.61 4.91
C ALA A 110 -9.86 -3.73 4.19
N LYS A 111 -11.00 -3.45 4.83
CA LYS A 111 -12.03 -2.57 4.27
C LYS A 111 -11.48 -1.17 4.04
N LYS A 112 -10.78 -0.58 5.02
CA LYS A 112 -10.15 0.74 4.86
C LYS A 112 -9.11 0.73 3.74
N ALA A 113 -8.33 -0.35 3.63
CA ALA A 113 -7.28 -0.48 2.64
C ALA A 113 -7.81 -0.54 1.20
N VAL A 114 -9.05 -0.99 0.98
CA VAL A 114 -9.62 -1.13 -0.37
C VAL A 114 -10.87 -0.27 -0.65
N ASP A 115 -11.34 0.52 0.31
CA ASP A 115 -12.58 1.33 0.18
C ASP A 115 -12.50 2.29 -1.02
N HIS A 116 -11.32 2.86 -1.24
CA HIS A 116 -11.04 3.76 -2.36
C HIS A 116 -10.93 3.03 -3.71
N MET A 117 -10.85 1.70 -3.72
CA MET A 117 -10.67 0.87 -4.91
C MET A 117 -12.02 0.37 -5.48
N GLY A 118 -13.15 0.80 -4.92
CA GLY A 118 -14.50 0.40 -5.36
C GLY A 118 -14.90 -1.02 -4.93
N PHE A 119 -14.07 -1.72 -4.17
CA PHE A 119 -14.41 -3.02 -3.60
C PHE A 119 -15.24 -2.88 -2.33
N LEU A 120 -16.20 -3.78 -2.16
CA LEU A 120 -17.06 -3.88 -0.99
C LEU A 120 -16.75 -5.19 -0.26
N LEU A 121 -16.17 -5.07 0.93
CA LEU A 121 -15.98 -6.22 1.82
C LEU A 121 -17.29 -6.50 2.58
N GLY A 122 -17.70 -7.76 2.53
CA GLY A 122 -18.78 -8.31 3.35
C GLY A 122 -18.38 -8.43 4.81
N HIS A 123 -19.32 -8.89 5.63
CA HIS A 123 -19.04 -9.15 7.04
C HIS A 123 -18.14 -10.38 7.18
N PRO A 124 -17.07 -10.32 8.01
CA PRO A 124 -16.26 -11.49 8.28
C PRO A 124 -17.09 -12.55 8.98
N SER A 125 -16.88 -13.81 8.63
CA SER A 125 -17.45 -14.96 9.31
C SER A 125 -16.36 -15.95 9.65
N VAL A 126 -16.32 -16.40 10.90
CA VAL A 126 -15.48 -17.54 11.28
C VAL A 126 -16.18 -18.80 10.82
N ILE A 127 -15.50 -19.60 10.00
CA ILE A 127 -15.98 -20.84 9.43
C ILE A 127 -15.12 -22.01 9.89
N GLU A 128 -15.76 -23.17 10.05
CA GLU A 128 -15.10 -24.44 10.38
C GLU A 128 -15.13 -25.35 9.14
N THR A 129 -14.07 -25.30 8.35
CA THR A 129 -13.91 -26.14 7.16
C THR A 129 -12.47 -26.23 6.71
N GLU A 130 -12.03 -27.45 6.38
CA GLU A 130 -10.76 -27.70 5.69
C GLU A 130 -10.88 -27.57 4.16
N GLN A 131 -12.11 -27.53 3.64
CA GLN A 131 -12.42 -27.52 2.21
C GLN A 131 -12.40 -26.10 1.62
N ILE A 132 -11.31 -25.37 1.87
CA ILE A 132 -11.14 -23.96 1.46
C ILE A 132 -11.30 -23.81 -0.08
N ASP A 133 -10.94 -24.83 -0.86
CA ASP A 133 -11.05 -24.83 -2.33
C ASP A 133 -12.49 -24.64 -2.83
N THR A 134 -13.47 -25.10 -2.05
CA THR A 134 -14.89 -25.04 -2.41
C THR A 134 -15.52 -23.67 -2.17
N LEU A 135 -14.81 -22.77 -1.49
CA LEU A 135 -15.27 -21.42 -1.19
C LEU A 135 -15.09 -20.48 -2.39
N TYR A 136 -14.26 -20.86 -3.35
CA TYR A 136 -13.99 -20.05 -4.54
C TYR A 136 -14.88 -20.46 -5.72
N PRO A 137 -15.22 -19.51 -6.60
CA PRO A 137 -15.76 -19.87 -7.90
C PRO A 137 -14.73 -20.74 -8.67
N PRO A 138 -15.16 -21.78 -9.40
CA PRO A 138 -14.24 -22.72 -10.09
C PRO A 138 -13.28 -22.08 -11.11
N GLU A 139 -13.59 -20.86 -11.55
CA GLU A 139 -12.87 -20.10 -12.57
C GLU A 139 -11.85 -19.11 -11.96
N ALA A 140 -11.80 -18.98 -10.63
CA ALA A 140 -10.84 -18.13 -9.94
C ALA A 140 -9.44 -18.76 -9.98
N GLY A 141 -8.43 -18.03 -10.47
CA GLY A 141 -7.04 -18.35 -10.16
C GLY A 141 -6.84 -18.22 -8.65
N SER A 142 -6.54 -19.32 -7.97
CA SER A 142 -6.50 -19.35 -6.50
C SER A 142 -5.07 -19.57 -6.02
N GLN A 143 -4.48 -18.53 -5.45
CA GLN A 143 -3.17 -18.56 -4.83
C GLN A 143 -3.30 -18.23 -3.34
N CYS A 144 -2.34 -18.68 -2.54
CA CYS A 144 -2.25 -18.29 -1.15
C CYS A 144 -0.82 -17.99 -0.73
N GLY A 145 -0.68 -16.99 0.15
CA GLY A 145 0.56 -16.68 0.82
C GLY A 145 0.62 -17.41 2.16
N ILE A 146 1.71 -18.12 2.43
CA ILE A 146 2.00 -18.73 3.72
C ILE A 146 2.99 -17.83 4.45
N PHE A 147 2.61 -17.37 5.62
CA PHE A 147 3.37 -16.48 6.48
C PHE A 147 3.65 -17.13 7.82
N ASN A 148 4.81 -16.83 8.39
CA ASN A 148 5.16 -17.20 9.75
C ASN A 148 4.98 -15.98 10.64
N THR A 149 4.18 -16.11 11.71
CA THR A 149 3.97 -15.04 12.71
C THR A 149 4.87 -15.18 13.93
N GLY A 150 5.84 -16.10 13.94
CA GLY A 150 6.66 -16.41 15.11
C GLY A 150 5.92 -17.20 16.21
N ILE A 151 4.60 -17.07 16.30
CA ILE A 151 3.74 -17.87 17.18
C ILE A 151 3.02 -19.00 16.44
N GLY A 152 2.90 -18.91 15.12
CA GLY A 152 2.39 -19.98 14.28
C GLY A 152 2.29 -19.58 12.81
N PRO A 153 1.88 -20.49 11.93
CA PRO A 153 1.63 -20.16 10.55
C PRO A 153 0.29 -19.46 10.38
N ILE A 154 0.26 -18.44 9.52
CA ILE A 154 -0.95 -17.89 8.93
C ILE A 154 -0.86 -18.02 7.41
N ILE A 155 -1.97 -18.31 6.79
CA ILE A 155 -2.20 -18.59 5.39
C ILE A 155 -3.35 -17.70 5.00
N VAL A 156 -3.07 -16.86 4.03
CA VAL A 156 -4.05 -15.96 3.47
C VAL A 156 -4.32 -16.44 2.06
N TYR A 157 -5.55 -16.84 1.82
CA TYR A 157 -6.04 -17.39 0.58
C TYR A 157 -6.88 -16.36 -0.17
N PHE A 158 -6.73 -16.32 -1.49
CA PHE A 158 -7.46 -15.39 -2.35
C PHE A 158 -7.93 -16.09 -3.61
N GLY A 159 -9.14 -15.76 -4.06
CA GLY A 159 -9.63 -16.14 -5.36
C GLY A 159 -10.71 -15.17 -5.84
N PHE A 160 -10.54 -14.69 -7.06
CA PHE A 160 -11.41 -13.70 -7.70
C PHE A 160 -11.87 -14.18 -9.07
N VAL A 161 -13.13 -13.88 -9.40
CA VAL A 161 -13.68 -13.94 -10.75
C VAL A 161 -14.32 -12.60 -11.09
N GLY A 162 -13.94 -12.01 -12.21
CA GLY A 162 -14.49 -10.75 -12.70
C GLY A 162 -13.97 -10.41 -14.10
N GLN A 163 -14.70 -9.57 -14.83
CA GLN A 163 -14.24 -8.98 -16.08
C GLN A 163 -13.85 -7.52 -15.84
N LEU A 164 -12.70 -7.10 -16.41
CA LEU A 164 -12.17 -5.74 -16.34
C LEU A 164 -13.18 -4.65 -16.75
N GLY A 165 -14.24 -5.01 -17.49
CA GLY A 165 -15.24 -4.08 -18.03
C GLY A 165 -16.33 -3.62 -17.06
N ASP A 166 -16.52 -4.28 -15.92
CA ASP A 166 -17.49 -3.87 -14.88
C ASP A 166 -16.82 -3.08 -13.73
N ILE A 167 -15.51 -2.90 -13.83
CA ILE A 167 -14.76 -1.92 -13.07
C ILE A 167 -15.07 -0.57 -13.71
N ILE A 168 -15.83 0.29 -13.02
CA ILE A 168 -15.77 1.72 -13.32
C ILE A 168 -14.38 2.16 -12.88
N ASP A 169 -13.46 2.11 -13.84
CA ASP A 169 -12.06 2.46 -13.72
C ASP A 169 -11.92 3.94 -13.34
N TYR A 170 -11.45 4.21 -12.13
CA TYR A 170 -10.76 5.48 -11.84
C TYR A 170 -9.25 5.40 -12.18
N ASP A 171 -8.70 4.21 -12.49
CA ASP A 171 -7.26 3.96 -12.45
C ASP A 171 -6.65 3.27 -13.69
N GLN A 172 -7.24 3.36 -14.89
CA GLN A 172 -6.48 3.07 -16.14
C GLN A 172 -5.32 4.05 -16.36
N GLU A 173 -5.23 5.11 -15.56
CA GLU A 173 -4.16 6.08 -15.64
C GLU A 173 -2.90 5.69 -14.83
N ASP A 174 -2.99 4.87 -13.76
CA ASP A 174 -1.89 4.72 -12.78
C ASP A 174 -0.76 3.72 -13.11
N ALA A 175 -0.98 2.72 -13.94
CA ALA A 175 0.11 1.79 -14.31
C ALA A 175 1.23 2.45 -15.14
N ASP A 176 0.96 3.61 -15.74
CA ASP A 176 1.91 4.43 -16.51
C ASP A 176 2.28 5.75 -15.79
N LYS A 177 1.65 6.02 -14.64
CA LYS A 177 1.95 7.18 -13.81
C LYS A 177 3.28 6.98 -13.10
N LYS A 178 4.02 8.09 -13.03
CA LYS A 178 5.29 8.14 -12.32
C LYS A 178 5.02 8.22 -10.82
N ARG A 179 5.82 7.52 -10.03
CA ARG A 179 5.71 7.49 -8.57
C ARG A 179 6.40 8.69 -7.98
N VAL A 180 5.68 9.45 -7.16
CA VAL A 180 6.18 10.63 -6.46
C VAL A 180 6.08 10.39 -4.96
N MET A 181 7.22 10.38 -4.27
CA MET A 181 7.29 10.28 -2.82
C MET A 181 7.38 11.68 -2.21
N ILE A 182 6.46 12.06 -1.33
CA ILE A 182 6.45 13.34 -0.62
C ILE A 182 6.99 13.13 0.79
N ILE A 183 8.06 13.83 1.16
CA ILE A 183 8.64 13.79 2.50
C ILE A 183 8.44 15.16 3.14
N ASP A 184 7.53 15.27 4.11
CA ASP A 184 7.22 16.52 4.80
C ASP A 184 6.70 16.22 6.20
N PRO A 185 7.25 16.83 7.27
CA PRO A 185 6.80 16.56 8.63
C PRO A 185 5.36 17.05 8.90
N ASP A 186 4.87 18.03 8.14
CA ASP A 186 3.52 18.59 8.30
C ASP A 186 2.50 17.79 7.47
N GLU A 187 1.56 17.14 8.17
CA GLU A 187 0.48 16.35 7.56
C GLU A 187 -0.41 17.15 6.62
N MET A 188 -0.66 18.43 6.93
CA MET A 188 -1.48 19.30 6.09
C MET A 188 -0.76 19.62 4.77
N ASN A 189 0.56 19.78 4.80
CA ASN A 189 1.35 19.91 3.57
C ASN A 189 1.31 18.62 2.75
N ARG A 190 1.49 17.45 3.37
CA ARG A 190 1.40 16.15 2.66
C ARG A 190 0.05 15.99 1.96
N ALA A 191 -1.05 16.19 2.68
CA ALA A 191 -2.41 16.10 2.13
C ALA A 191 -2.65 17.12 0.98
N LEU A 192 -2.09 18.33 1.09
CA LEU A 192 -2.16 19.33 0.02
C LEU A 192 -1.45 18.84 -1.25
N PHE A 193 -0.19 18.41 -1.12
CA PHE A 193 0.60 17.96 -2.28
C PHE A 193 0.04 16.67 -2.90
N GLU A 194 -0.44 15.73 -2.09
CA GLU A 194 -1.20 14.56 -2.56
C GLU A 194 -2.42 14.98 -3.36
N GLY A 195 -3.26 15.87 -2.82
CA GLY A 195 -4.44 16.39 -3.52
C GLY A 195 -4.10 17.10 -4.84
N LEU A 196 -2.94 17.75 -4.92
CA LEU A 196 -2.49 18.41 -6.15
C LEU A 196 -1.97 17.44 -7.21
N LEU A 197 -1.45 16.28 -6.81
CA LEU A 197 -0.66 15.39 -7.66
C LEU A 197 -1.36 14.06 -8.01
N HIS A 198 -2.31 13.58 -7.19
CA HIS A 198 -2.95 12.27 -7.35
C HIS A 198 -3.58 12.04 -8.74
N GLU A 199 -4.10 13.09 -9.39
CA GLU A 199 -4.64 13.00 -10.76
C GLU A 199 -3.59 12.58 -11.80
N ARG A 200 -2.29 12.81 -11.55
CA ARG A 200 -1.21 12.66 -12.56
C ARG A 200 -0.08 11.75 -12.15
N TYR A 201 0.01 11.38 -10.89
CA TYR A 201 1.11 10.61 -10.33
C TYR A 201 0.56 9.62 -9.32
N THR A 202 1.24 8.49 -9.15
CA THR A 202 1.04 7.65 -7.98
C THR A 202 1.80 8.33 -6.84
N VAL A 203 1.08 8.80 -5.82
CA VAL A 203 1.68 9.62 -4.75
C VAL A 203 1.72 8.82 -3.46
N GLU A 204 2.91 8.75 -2.86
CA GLU A 204 3.14 8.21 -1.53
C GLU A 204 3.70 9.35 -0.65
N SER A 205 3.50 9.28 0.66
CA SER A 205 4.04 10.31 1.55
C SER A 205 4.52 9.76 2.89
N ALA A 206 5.54 10.42 3.44
CA ALA A 206 6.18 10.08 4.70
C ALA A 206 6.48 11.35 5.50
N ALA A 207 6.48 11.25 6.83
CA ALA A 207 6.84 12.38 7.69
C ALA A 207 8.37 12.54 7.80
N THR A 208 9.13 11.47 7.53
CA THR A 208 10.60 11.44 7.65
C THR A 208 11.26 10.70 6.49
N VAL A 209 12.57 10.91 6.30
CA VAL A 209 13.34 10.20 5.25
C VAL A 209 13.48 8.72 5.59
N GLU A 210 13.57 8.39 6.88
CA GLU A 210 13.65 7.03 7.39
C GLU A 210 12.38 6.24 7.05
N GLU A 211 11.20 6.81 7.29
CA GLU A 211 9.92 6.25 6.87
C GLU A 211 9.88 6.07 5.34
N ALA A 212 10.26 7.10 4.59
CA ALA A 212 10.28 7.03 3.13
C ALA A 212 11.21 5.94 2.59
N PHE A 213 12.32 5.63 3.28
CA PHE A 213 13.26 4.59 2.88
C PHE A 213 12.74 3.18 3.16
N MET A 214 11.94 3.01 4.21
CA MET A 214 11.28 1.73 4.48
C MET A 214 10.29 1.38 3.35
N ASP A 215 9.58 2.38 2.84
CA ASP A 215 8.64 2.22 1.73
C ASP A 215 9.38 2.08 0.37
N ALA A 216 10.43 2.89 0.16
CA ALA A 216 11.23 2.86 -1.07
C ALA A 216 12.02 1.56 -1.26
N ALA A 217 12.25 0.77 -0.20
CA ALA A 217 12.85 -0.56 -0.28
C ALA A 217 11.94 -1.58 -0.98
N ILE A 218 10.62 -1.33 -1.00
CA ILE A 218 9.59 -2.17 -1.60
C ILE A 218 9.20 -1.62 -2.99
N HIS A 219 9.10 -0.30 -3.10
CA HIS A 219 8.74 0.40 -4.34
C HIS A 219 9.61 1.65 -4.57
N VAL A 220 10.59 1.56 -5.47
CA VAL A 220 11.48 2.70 -5.75
C VAL A 220 10.68 3.82 -6.43
N PRO A 221 10.62 5.05 -5.86
CA PRO A 221 9.93 6.17 -6.49
C PRO A 221 10.68 6.69 -7.72
N ASP A 222 9.96 7.30 -8.67
CA ASP A 222 10.58 7.97 -9.82
C ASP A 222 11.08 9.38 -9.44
N LEU A 223 10.47 10.01 -8.44
CA LEU A 223 10.85 11.33 -7.94
C LEU A 223 10.51 11.48 -6.45
N ILE A 224 11.34 12.23 -5.72
CA ILE A 224 11.11 12.63 -4.33
C ILE A 224 10.86 14.14 -4.27
N LEU A 225 9.77 14.53 -3.62
CA LEU A 225 9.49 15.89 -3.17
C LEU A 225 9.86 16.00 -1.70
N LEU A 226 10.97 16.65 -1.39
CA LEU A 226 11.53 16.72 -0.05
C LEU A 226 11.35 18.11 0.57
N ASP A 227 10.63 18.19 1.68
CA ASP A 227 10.66 19.38 2.52
C ASP A 227 12.05 19.59 3.12
N ILE A 228 12.54 20.82 3.04
CA ILE A 228 13.78 21.24 3.69
C ILE A 228 13.56 22.34 4.72
N ASP A 229 12.31 22.67 5.05
CA ASP A 229 11.97 23.65 6.06
C ASP A 229 12.27 23.10 7.47
N GLY A 230 13.13 23.80 8.21
CA GLY A 230 13.48 23.46 9.59
C GLY A 230 14.64 24.31 10.10
N SER A 231 15.15 24.00 11.30
CA SER A 231 16.29 24.73 11.87
C SER A 231 17.54 24.58 10.99
N GLU A 232 18.29 25.67 10.89
CA GLU A 232 19.33 25.95 9.89
C GLU A 232 20.23 24.73 9.54
N GLY A 233 20.22 24.34 8.27
CA GLY A 233 21.22 23.46 7.65
C GLY A 233 20.97 21.95 7.70
N SER A 234 20.10 21.43 8.56
CA SER A 234 19.99 19.96 8.78
C SER A 234 19.21 19.19 7.70
N HIS A 235 18.28 19.83 6.99
CA HIS A 235 17.43 19.12 6.01
C HIS A 235 18.00 19.11 4.58
N ALA A 236 18.96 19.99 4.26
CA ALA A 236 19.71 19.85 3.00
C ALA A 236 20.60 18.59 3.01
N GLU A 237 21.06 18.16 4.18
CA GLU A 237 21.80 16.89 4.36
C GLU A 237 20.91 15.66 4.04
N ALA A 238 19.58 15.77 4.14
CA ALA A 238 18.69 14.69 3.70
C ALA A 238 18.82 14.42 2.20
N VAL A 239 19.05 15.45 1.37
CA VAL A 239 19.33 15.26 -0.06
C VAL A 239 20.61 14.44 -0.24
N LYS A 240 21.66 14.77 0.51
CA LYS A 240 22.92 14.02 0.47
C LYS A 240 22.71 12.57 0.89
N TYR A 241 21.98 12.34 1.97
CA TYR A 241 21.65 11.00 2.45
C TYR A 241 20.87 10.18 1.43
N ILE A 242 19.90 10.79 0.73
CA ILE A 242 19.18 10.18 -0.40
C ILE A 242 20.14 9.83 -1.54
N LYS A 243 21.02 10.76 -1.92
CA LYS A 243 21.96 10.54 -3.03
C LYS A 243 23.09 9.57 -2.72
N GLU A 244 23.43 9.38 -1.45
CA GLU A 244 24.42 8.38 -0.99
C GLU A 244 23.79 6.98 -0.78
N SER A 245 22.46 6.87 -0.72
CA SER A 245 21.76 5.60 -0.53
C SER A 245 21.84 4.70 -1.77
N PRO A 246 22.26 3.42 -1.65
CA PRO A 246 22.36 2.51 -2.80
C PRO A 246 21.00 2.16 -3.44
N PHE A 247 19.89 2.42 -2.74
CA PHE A 247 18.54 2.08 -3.19
C PHE A 247 17.87 3.20 -4.00
N VAL A 248 18.15 4.45 -3.66
CA VAL A 248 17.46 5.63 -4.21
C VAL A 248 18.39 6.70 -4.75
N CYS A 249 19.70 6.43 -4.87
CA CYS A 249 20.68 7.42 -5.36
C CYS A 249 20.36 8.00 -6.75
N ASN A 250 19.71 7.21 -7.61
CA ASN A 250 19.33 7.62 -8.97
C ASN A 250 17.97 8.32 -9.05
N VAL A 251 17.24 8.44 -7.93
CA VAL A 251 15.92 9.08 -7.91
C VAL A 251 16.08 10.60 -7.95
N GLU A 252 15.28 11.28 -8.77
CA GLU A 252 15.27 12.74 -8.86
C GLU A 252 14.74 13.36 -7.56
N VAL A 253 15.41 14.41 -7.05
CA VAL A 253 15.02 15.04 -5.77
C VAL A 253 14.68 16.50 -6.03
N LEU A 254 13.41 16.86 -5.89
CA LEU A 254 12.93 18.24 -5.87
C LEU A 254 12.74 18.68 -4.43
N VAL A 255 13.31 19.81 -4.05
CA VAL A 255 13.16 20.32 -2.68
C VAL A 255 12.03 21.33 -2.56
N MET A 256 11.32 21.31 -1.45
CA MET A 256 10.22 22.22 -1.12
C MET A 256 10.62 23.06 0.07
N THR A 257 10.41 24.38 0.00
CA THR A 257 10.72 25.29 1.11
C THR A 257 9.80 26.49 1.14
N SER A 258 9.48 26.96 2.33
CA SER A 258 8.76 28.20 2.62
C SER A 258 9.73 29.39 2.73
N ASN A 259 11.03 29.11 2.90
CA ASN A 259 12.07 30.11 3.07
C ASN A 259 12.65 30.57 1.73
N ARG A 260 12.71 31.89 1.52
CA ARG A 260 13.36 32.49 0.33
C ARG A 260 14.88 32.62 0.49
N SER A 261 15.44 32.28 1.65
CA SER A 261 16.87 32.27 1.90
C SER A 261 17.57 31.32 0.92
N THR A 262 18.49 31.86 0.14
CA THR A 262 19.19 31.12 -0.92
C THR A 262 20.16 30.06 -0.37
N THR A 263 20.56 30.15 0.90
CA THR A 263 21.62 29.29 1.45
C THR A 263 21.24 27.81 1.48
N SER A 264 20.06 27.45 2.02
CA SER A 264 19.61 26.05 2.10
C SER A 264 19.32 25.46 0.73
N ILE A 265 18.79 26.27 -0.18
CA ILE A 265 18.53 25.88 -1.58
C ILE A 265 19.87 25.59 -2.29
N ILE A 266 20.87 26.46 -2.15
CA ILE A 266 22.21 26.25 -2.72
C ILE A 266 22.85 24.98 -2.16
N GLN A 267 22.71 24.72 -0.86
CA GLN A 267 23.22 23.48 -0.25
C GLN A 267 22.52 22.23 -0.82
N ALA A 268 21.19 22.24 -0.93
CA ALA A 268 20.45 21.13 -1.54
C ALA A 268 20.91 20.85 -2.99
N PHE A 269 21.13 21.89 -3.79
CA PHE A 269 21.69 21.74 -5.14
C PHE A 269 23.10 21.12 -5.13
N ASN A 270 23.98 21.56 -4.22
CA ASN A 270 25.32 20.98 -4.09
C ASN A 270 25.27 19.49 -3.68
N HIS A 271 24.19 19.05 -3.02
CA HIS A 271 23.96 17.66 -2.65
C HIS A 271 23.20 16.85 -3.71
N GLY A 272 22.81 17.45 -4.84
CA GLY A 272 22.21 16.75 -5.97
C GLY A 272 20.70 16.91 -6.11
N ALA A 273 20.09 17.93 -5.49
CA ALA A 273 18.72 18.31 -5.81
C ALA A 273 18.61 18.82 -7.25
N SER A 274 17.51 18.49 -7.92
CA SER A 274 17.31 18.75 -9.35
C SER A 274 16.61 20.08 -9.61
N ASP A 275 15.72 20.49 -8.70
CA ASP A 275 15.04 21.79 -8.71
C ASP A 275 14.45 22.08 -7.31
N TYR A 276 13.84 23.25 -7.12
CA TYR A 276 13.12 23.63 -5.90
C TYR A 276 11.72 24.22 -6.16
N ILE A 277 10.87 24.15 -5.15
CA ILE A 277 9.52 24.72 -5.06
C ILE A 277 9.44 25.64 -3.84
N LEU A 278 8.96 26.87 -4.04
CA LEU A 278 8.58 27.73 -2.92
C LEU A 278 7.15 27.42 -2.50
N LYS A 279 6.95 26.82 -1.33
CA LYS A 279 5.62 26.48 -0.78
C LYS A 279 4.71 27.71 -0.64
N THR A 280 5.29 28.89 -0.44
CA THR A 280 4.58 30.16 -0.32
C THR A 280 4.22 30.80 -1.66
N ASP A 281 4.75 30.30 -2.77
CA ASP A 281 4.66 30.94 -4.09
C ASP A 281 4.75 29.90 -5.22
N PHE A 282 3.73 29.04 -5.31
CA PHE A 282 3.60 28.07 -6.39
C PHE A 282 2.15 27.90 -6.84
N THR A 283 1.98 27.36 -8.04
CA THR A 283 0.69 26.89 -8.56
C THR A 283 0.82 25.42 -8.92
N LYS A 284 -0.31 24.71 -9.02
CA LYS A 284 -0.35 23.31 -9.52
C LYS A 284 0.40 23.15 -10.84
N GLN A 285 0.29 24.12 -11.74
CA GLN A 285 0.95 24.09 -13.05
C GLN A 285 2.48 24.21 -12.95
N ILE A 286 2.97 25.08 -12.05
CA ILE A 286 4.41 25.22 -11.79
C ILE A 286 4.97 23.93 -11.17
N LEU A 287 4.27 23.38 -10.18
CA LEU A 287 4.65 22.13 -9.52
C LEU A 287 4.76 20.98 -10.53
N VAL A 288 3.68 20.72 -11.28
CA VAL A 288 3.65 19.67 -12.31
C VAL A 288 4.73 19.91 -13.37
N GLY A 289 4.90 21.15 -13.84
CA GLY A 289 5.92 21.46 -14.85
C GLY A 289 7.35 21.18 -14.40
N LYS A 290 7.65 21.37 -13.12
CA LYS A 290 8.97 21.05 -12.53
C LYS A 290 9.16 19.55 -12.33
N ILE A 291 8.12 18.84 -11.88
CA ILE A 291 8.14 17.37 -11.76
C ILE A 291 8.36 16.71 -13.12
N GLU A 292 7.60 17.08 -14.15
CA GLU A 292 7.75 16.52 -15.51
C GLU A 292 9.15 16.77 -16.07
N ARG A 293 9.70 17.97 -15.84
CA ARG A 293 11.07 18.30 -16.27
C ARG A 293 12.11 17.42 -15.59
N ALA A 294 11.98 17.22 -14.28
CA ALA A 294 12.89 16.35 -13.52
C ALA A 294 12.80 14.90 -14.03
N LEU A 295 11.60 14.42 -14.35
CA LEU A 295 11.35 13.09 -14.92
C LEU A 295 11.79 12.96 -16.41
N GLY A 296 12.44 13.97 -16.99
CA GLY A 296 12.92 13.96 -18.36
C GLY A 296 11.82 14.05 -19.43
N ARG A 297 10.62 14.48 -19.05
CA ARG A 297 9.46 14.65 -19.95
C ARG A 297 9.33 16.10 -20.39
N THR A 298 8.97 16.32 -21.65
CA THR A 298 8.64 17.67 -22.15
C THR A 298 7.31 18.10 -21.53
N PRO A 299 7.23 19.24 -20.81
CA PRO A 299 5.98 19.69 -20.21
C PRO A 299 4.91 19.89 -21.31
N VAL A 300 3.81 19.14 -21.23
CA VAL A 300 2.66 19.36 -22.12
C VAL A 300 1.90 20.58 -21.63
N VAL A 301 2.29 21.76 -22.13
CA VAL A 301 1.51 22.98 -21.95
C VAL A 301 0.27 22.84 -22.84
N LYS A 302 -0.87 22.41 -22.29
CA LYS A 302 -2.16 22.60 -22.97
C LYS A 302 -2.37 24.10 -23.09
N GLU A 303 -2.33 24.62 -24.31
CA GLU A 303 -2.52 26.03 -24.64
C GLU A 303 -3.84 26.53 -24.03
N ALA A 304 -3.75 27.31 -22.94
CA ALA A 304 -4.79 28.25 -22.59
C ALA A 304 -4.65 29.48 -23.50
N VAL A 305 -4.92 29.31 -24.80
CA VAL A 305 -4.98 30.42 -25.74
C VAL A 305 -6.31 30.35 -26.49
N THR A 306 -7.15 31.33 -26.16
CA THR A 306 -8.29 31.87 -26.91
C THR A 306 -9.68 31.25 -26.73
N SER A 307 -10.49 31.93 -25.91
CA SER A 307 -11.82 32.38 -26.34
C SER A 307 -12.30 33.56 -25.48
N ALA A 308 -11.69 34.72 -25.72
CA ALA A 308 -12.40 35.98 -25.58
C ALA A 308 -12.81 36.42 -27.00
N LYS A 309 -14.09 36.24 -27.32
CA LYS A 309 -14.81 37.00 -28.34
C LYS A 309 -16.21 37.27 -27.83
#